data_AF-A0A5M9WZS1-F1
#
_entry.id   AF-A0A5M9WZS1-F1
#
_cell.length_a   1.000
_cell.length_b   1.000
_cell.length_c   1.000
_cell.angle_alpha   90.00
_cell.angle_beta   90.00
_cell.angle_gamma   90.00
#
_symmetry.space_group_name_H-M   'P 1'
#
loop_
_entity.id
_entity.type
_entity.pdbx_description
1 polymer ?
#
loop_
_entity_poly.entity_id
_entity_poly.type
_entity_poly.pdbx_seq_one_letter_code
_entity_poly.pdbx_strand_id
1 'polypeptide(L)' 'MIIMAVLLISTGLMFLVYPQSTAGAADQQIKNRRSAARWVGAALIVMSCFFLLMGTMQLFDESSHYIGH' A
#
# COMPACT_ATOMS: atom_id res chain seq x y z
N MET A 1 13.44 4.43 -1.77
CA MET A 1 12.42 3.46 -1.29
C MET A 1 11.36 4.09 -0.37
N ILE A 2 11.77 4.86 0.65
CA ILE A 2 10.84 5.46 1.64
C ILE A 2 9.74 6.34 1.02
N ILE A 3 10.08 7.22 0.07
CA ILE A 3 9.09 8.11 -0.57
C ILE A 3 8.00 7.30 -1.28
N MET A 4 8.38 6.24 -2.01
CA MET A 4 7.42 5.36 -2.68
C MET A 4 6.53 4.61 -1.69
N ALA A 5 7.09 4.12 -0.58
CA ALA A 5 6.32 3.46 0.47
C ALA A 5 5.28 4.41 1.10
N VAL A 6 5.64 5.68 1.35
CA VAL A 6 4.69 6.69 1.86
C VAL A 6 3.54 6.92 0.88
N LEU A 7 3.84 7.05 -0.42
CA LEU A 7 2.81 7.22 -1.46
C LEU A 7 1.88 6.01 -1.59
N LEU A 8 2.41 4.79 -1.48
CA LEU A 8 1.62 3.57 -1.54
C LEU A 8 0.73 3.41 -0.30
N ILE A 9 1.23 3.76 0.90
CA ILE A 9 0.44 3.74 2.14
C ILE A 9 -0.68 4.79 2.07
N SER A 10 -0.39 6.02 1.64
CA SER A 10 -1.41 7.07 1.52
C SER A 10 -2.50 6.69 0.52
N THR A 11 -2.11 6.10 -0.61
CA THR A 11 -3.05 5.61 -1.62
C THR A 11 -3.88 4.43 -1.09
N GLY A 12 -3.26 3.46 -0.41
CA GLY A 12 -3.94 2.33 0.20
C GLY A 12 -4.99 2.76 1.24
N LEU A 13 -4.64 3.74 2.09
CA LEU A 13 -5.57 4.35 3.04
C LEU A 13 -6.74 5.05 2.34
N MET A 14 -6.47 5.75 1.23
CA MET A 14 -7.53 6.35 0.42
C MET A 14 -8.50 5.28 -0.10
N PHE A 15 -8.02 4.16 -0.65
CA PHE A 15 -8.89 3.06 -1.10
C PHE A 15 -9.68 2.39 0.03
N LEU A 16 -9.15 2.40 1.27
CA LEU A 16 -9.82 1.82 2.43
C LEU A 16 -10.96 2.71 2.96
N VAL A 17 -10.72 4.03 2.96
CA VAL A 17 -11.60 5.04 3.57
C VAL A 17 -12.59 5.65 2.58
N TYR A 18 -12.25 5.73 1.28
CA TYR A 18 -13.01 6.49 0.30
C TYR A 18 -14.46 5.98 0.18
N PRO A 19 -15.46 6.81 0.56
CA PRO A 19 -16.85 6.48 0.33
C PRO A 19 -17.17 6.68 -1.16
N GLN A 20 -17.34 5.60 -1.91
CA GLN A 20 -17.85 5.70 -3.28
C GLN A 20 -19.30 6.18 -3.25
N SER A 21 -19.53 7.44 -3.66
CA SER A 21 -20.84 8.09 -3.74
C SER A 21 -21.82 7.25 -4.54
N THR A 22 -22.95 6.94 -3.93
CA THR A 22 -24.02 6.08 -4.43
C THR A 22 -24.93 6.86 -5.37
N ALA A 23 -24.52 7.02 -6.63
CA ALA A 23 -25.40 7.49 -7.68
C ALA A 23 -25.73 6.32 -8.63
N GLY A 24 -26.82 5.59 -8.32
CA GLY A 24 -27.64 4.92 -9.35
C GLY A 24 -27.27 3.50 -9.83
N ALA A 25 -26.42 2.72 -9.17
CA ALA A 25 -26.13 1.33 -9.60
C ALA A 25 -26.64 0.27 -8.61
N ALA A 26 -27.07 -0.88 -9.13
CA ALA A 26 -27.61 -2.00 -8.36
C ALA A 26 -26.74 -2.40 -7.15
N ASP A 27 -27.38 -2.47 -5.99
CA ASP A 27 -26.79 -2.64 -4.65
C ASP A 27 -25.68 -3.72 -4.57
N GLN A 28 -25.88 -4.83 -5.27
CA GLN A 28 -24.93 -5.96 -5.28
C GLN A 28 -23.61 -5.65 -5.99
N GLN A 29 -23.65 -4.90 -7.10
CA GLN A 29 -22.46 -4.56 -7.89
C GLN A 29 -21.62 -3.49 -7.19
N ILE A 30 -22.27 -2.59 -6.45
CA ILE A 30 -21.62 -1.62 -5.56
C ILE A 30 -20.96 -2.31 -4.38
N LYS A 31 -21.65 -3.25 -3.73
CA LYS A 31 -21.09 -4.00 -2.58
C LYS A 31 -19.83 -4.76 -2.96
N ASN A 32 -19.83 -5.42 -4.13
CA ASN A 32 -18.65 -6.13 -4.64
C ASN A 32 -17.50 -5.18 -4.98
N ARG A 33 -17.78 -4.03 -5.62
CA ARG A 33 -16.76 -3.01 -5.91
C ARG A 33 -16.15 -2.41 -4.65
N ARG A 34 -16.96 -2.13 -3.63
CA ARG A 34 -16.48 -1.62 -2.32
C ARG A 34 -15.62 -2.65 -1.59
N SER A 35 -16.00 -3.92 -1.63
CA SER A 35 -15.19 -5.02 -1.08
C SER A 35 -13.86 -5.13 -1.82
N ALA A 36 -13.88 -5.16 -3.16
CA ALA A 36 -12.68 -5.23 -3.98
C ALA A 36 -11.73 -4.03 -3.74
N ALA A 37 -12.27 -2.80 -3.66
CA ALA A 37 -11.48 -1.60 -3.36
C ALA A 37 -10.78 -1.69 -2.00
N ARG A 38 -11.46 -2.21 -0.97
CA ARG A 38 -10.86 -2.44 0.35
C ARG A 38 -9.75 -3.51 0.31
N TRP A 39 -9.95 -4.59 -0.45
CA TRP A 39 -8.91 -5.60 -0.66
C TRP A 39 -7.69 -5.04 -1.39
N VAL A 40 -7.90 -4.19 -2.40
CA VAL A 40 -6.81 -3.48 -3.09
C VAL A 40 -6.06 -2.56 -2.12
N GLY A 41 -6.79 -1.77 -1.32
CA GLY A 41 -6.18 -0.91 -0.30
C GLY A 41 -5.35 -1.71 0.73
N ALA A 42 -5.88 -2.82 1.22
CA ALA A 42 -5.17 -3.70 2.14
C ALA A 42 -3.90 -4.31 1.50
N ALA A 43 -3.98 -4.76 0.25
CA ALA A 43 -2.84 -5.30 -0.48
C ALA A 43 -1.74 -4.25 -0.68
N LEU A 44 -2.11 -3.00 -1.01
CA LEU A 44 -1.15 -1.90 -1.17
C LEU A 44 -0.41 -1.59 0.15
N ILE A 45 -1.10 -1.63 1.29
CA ILE A 45 -0.48 -1.44 2.60
C ILE A 45 0.51 -2.58 2.91
N VAL A 46 0.12 -3.83 2.68
CA VAL A 46 1.00 -5.00 2.89
C VAL A 46 2.25 -4.93 2.01
N MET A 47 2.09 -4.61 0.71
CA MET A 47 3.22 -4.44 -0.21
C MET A 47 4.15 -3.30 0.22
N SER A 48 3.60 -2.21 0.74
CA SER A 48 4.40 -1.10 1.29
C SER A 48 5.27 -1.54 2.45
N CYS A 49 4.74 -2.38 3.36
CA CYS A 49 5.52 -2.95 4.45
C CYS A 49 6.69 -3.80 3.93
N PHE A 50 6.46 -4.65 2.93
CA PHE A 50 7.54 -5.43 2.30
C PHE A 50 8.61 -4.54 1.67
N PHE A 51 8.22 -3.47 0.97
CA PHE A 51 9.17 -2.51 0.41
C PHE A 51 10.01 -1.81 1.47
N LEU A 52 9.42 -1.47 2.62
CA LEU A 52 10.17 -0.89 3.74
C LEU A 52 11.16 -1.90 4.31
N LEU A 53 10.75 -3.15 4.54
CA LEU A 53 11.65 -4.19 5.03
C LEU A 53 12.83 -4.42 4.07
N MET A 54 12.56 -4.60 2.77
CA MET A 54 13.65 -4.76 1.79
C MET A 54 14.52 -3.51 1.68
N GLY A 55 13.93 -2.31 1.74
CA GLY A 55 14.68 -1.06 1.75
C GLY A 55 15.60 -0.94 2.95
N THR A 56 15.15 -1.36 4.14
CA THR A 56 16.01 -1.39 5.34
C THR A 56 17.13 -2.41 5.21
N MET A 57 16.85 -3.61 4.68
CA MET A 57 17.88 -4.63 4.45
C MET A 57 18.96 -4.13 3.48
N GLN A 58 18.57 -3.45 2.39
CA GLN A 58 19.53 -2.84 1.45
C GLN A 58 20.42 -1.78 2.13
N LEU A 59 19.84 -0.91 2.96
CA LEU A 59 20.61 0.08 3.73
C LEU A 59 21.61 -0.57 4.70
N PHE A 60 21.22 -1.67 5.35
CA PHE A 60 22.11 -2.42 6.23
C PHE A 60 23.23 -3.12 5.46
N ASP A 61 22.91 -3.69 4.30
CA ASP A 61 23.89 -4.33 3.43
C ASP A 61 24.95 -3.31 2.94
N GLU A 62 24.54 -2.15 2.43
CA GLU A 62 25.45 -1.09 1.97
C GLU A 62 26.33 -0.54 3.10
N SER A 63 25.75 -0.33 4.29
CA SER A 63 26.53 0.16 5.45
C SER A 63 27.51 -0.89 6.00
N SER A 64 27.14 -2.17 5.97
CA SER A 64 28.06 -3.25 6.35
C SER A 64 29.26 -3.35 5.41
N HIS A 65 29.04 -3.12 4.12
CA HIS A 65 30.11 -3.15 3.11
C HIS A 65 31.04 -1.93 3.21
N TYR A 66 30.52 -0.79 3.68
CA TYR A 66 31.32 0.40 4.00
C TYR A 66 32.18 0.23 5.26
N ILE A 67 31.74 -0.56 6.25
CA ILE A 67 32.49 -0.83 7.50
C ILE A 67 33.54 -1.94 7.31
N GLY A 68 33.35 -2.83 6.34
CA GLY A 68 34.30 -3.91 6.02
C GLY A 68 35.54 -3.47 5.22
N HIS A 69 35.66 -2.17 4.92
CA HIS A 69 36.77 -1.58 4.16
C HIS A 69 37.63 -0.67 5.03
#